data_AF-A0A9X8VLT8-F1
#
_entry.id   AF-A0A9X8VLT8-F1
#
_cell.length_a   1.000
_cell.length_b   1.000
_cell.length_c   1.000
_cell.angle_alpha   90.00
_cell.angle_beta   90.00
_cell.angle_gamma   90.00
#
_symmetry.space_group_name_H-M   'P 1'
#
loop_
_entity.id
_entity.type
_entity.pdbx_description
1 polymer ?
#
loop_
_entity_poly.entity_id
_entity_poly.type
_entity_poly.pdbx_seq_one_letter_code
_entity_poly.pdbx_strand_id
1 'polypeptide(L)'
;ALMLICGLMLFFNVSLIEIFTRLTDYTLGVMLGVCAAMVWVSYGVAQKVLLRRLASPQILVMLYTLCAIALFPLAKPEVIFQLSGWQLACLLFCGANTLIGYGALAEAMARWQAAQVSALVTLTPLFTLLFSDLLALAWPQAFAMPTLNIVGYVGAFVVVAGAMFSAIGHRWWPRRADPPLVAPLKQPGE
;
A
#
# COMPACT_ATOMS: atom_id res chain seq x y z
N ALA A 1 2.89 -15.76 6.39
CA ALA A 1 2.83 -14.93 7.62
C ALA A 1 4.21 -14.76 8.25
N LEU A 2 4.87 -15.84 8.70
CA LEU A 2 6.19 -15.77 9.37
C LEU A 2 7.26 -14.99 8.57
N MET A 3 7.44 -15.29 7.28
CA MET A 3 8.36 -14.53 6.41
C MET A 3 8.09 -13.02 6.38
N LEU A 4 6.82 -12.63 6.36
CA LEU A 4 6.38 -11.23 6.29
C LEU A 4 6.69 -10.51 7.61
N ILE A 5 6.43 -11.16 8.74
CA ILE A 5 6.72 -10.65 10.09
C ILE A 5 8.23 -10.52 10.30
N CYS A 6 9.01 -11.54 9.94
CA CYS A 6 10.47 -11.51 10.04
C CYS A 6 11.08 -10.42 9.16
N GLY A 7 10.62 -10.30 7.90
CA GLY A 7 11.06 -9.23 6.99
C GLY A 7 10.75 -7.85 7.54
N LEU A 8 9.57 -7.66 8.14
CA LEU A 8 9.16 -6.37 8.71
C LEU A 8 10.06 -5.98 9.89
N MET A 9 10.40 -6.93 10.76
CA MET A 9 11.33 -6.71 11.86
C MET A 9 12.75 -6.37 11.38
N LEU A 10 13.22 -7.02 10.31
CA LEU A 10 14.52 -6.73 9.69
C LEU A 10 14.53 -5.35 9.02
N PHE A 11 13.47 -5.01 8.30
CA PHE A 11 13.32 -3.71 7.63
C PHE A 11 13.32 -2.55 8.62
N PHE A 12 12.55 -2.69 9.71
CA PHE A 12 12.47 -1.68 10.76
C PHE A 12 13.54 -1.83 11.85
N ASN A 13 14.60 -2.63 11.65
CA ASN A 13 15.59 -2.92 12.71
C ASN A 13 16.14 -1.66 13.40
N VAL A 14 16.47 -0.62 12.63
CA VAL A 14 16.99 0.65 13.16
C VAL A 14 15.88 1.46 13.84
N SER A 15 14.71 1.57 13.20
CA SER A 15 13.56 2.29 13.76
C SER A 15 12.95 1.61 15.00
N LEU A 16 13.07 0.29 15.14
CA LEU A 16 12.63 -0.48 16.31
C LEU A 16 13.45 -0.11 17.55
N ILE A 17 14.74 0.16 17.39
CA ILE A 17 15.58 0.61 18.50
C ILE A 17 15.17 2.02 18.95
N GLU A 18 14.80 2.89 18.00
CA GLU A 18 14.24 4.21 18.30
C GLU A 18 12.84 4.12 18.95
N ILE A 19 12.01 3.16 18.56
CA ILE A 19 10.69 2.87 19.18
C ILE A 19 10.83 2.61 20.68
N PHE A 20 11.78 1.76 21.06
CA PHE A 20 11.98 1.40 22.47
C PHE A 20 12.58 2.54 23.30
N THR A 21 13.19 3.55 22.66
CA THR A 21 13.86 4.67 23.35
C THR A 21 13.02 5.96 23.38
N ARG A 22 12.06 6.15 22.47
CA ARG A 22 11.17 7.33 22.38
C ARG A 22 9.69 6.93 22.43
N LEU A 23 9.25 6.45 23.59
CA LEU A 23 7.93 5.80 23.74
C LEU A 23 6.71 6.71 23.51
N THR A 24 6.74 8.01 23.83
CA THR A 24 5.51 8.83 23.86
C THR A 24 5.01 9.27 22.47
N ASP A 25 5.83 9.98 21.68
CA ASP A 25 5.42 10.48 20.35
C ASP A 25 5.33 9.34 19.33
N TYR A 26 6.19 8.32 19.47
CA TYR A 26 6.23 7.20 18.53
C TYR A 26 5.00 6.30 18.68
N THR A 27 4.48 6.09 19.90
CA THR A 27 3.28 5.25 20.12
C THR A 27 2.06 5.80 19.38
N LEU A 28 1.88 7.13 19.36
CA LEU A 28 0.82 7.76 18.59
C LEU A 28 1.00 7.51 17.09
N GLY A 29 2.24 7.66 16.58
CA GLY A 29 2.58 7.34 15.20
C GLY A 29 2.25 5.89 14.80
N VAL A 30 2.56 4.92 15.67
CA VAL A 30 2.23 3.50 15.44
C VAL A 30 0.72 3.29 15.41
N MET A 31 -0.04 3.86 16.36
CA MET A 31 -1.50 3.76 16.37
C MET A 31 -2.12 4.32 15.10
N LEU A 32 -1.66 5.51 14.65
CA LEU A 32 -2.10 6.10 13.39
C LEU A 32 -1.73 5.20 12.19
N GLY A 33 -0.55 4.59 12.20
CA GLY A 33 -0.12 3.66 11.15
C GLY A 33 -1.03 2.43 11.05
N VAL A 34 -1.41 1.84 12.18
CA VAL A 34 -2.35 0.70 12.22
C VAL A 34 -3.74 1.12 11.72
N CYS A 35 -4.25 2.27 12.16
CA CYS A 35 -5.51 2.84 11.65
C CYS A 35 -5.46 3.08 10.14
N ALA A 36 -4.37 3.66 9.63
CA ALA A 36 -4.17 3.89 8.20
C ALA A 36 -4.16 2.58 7.40
N ALA A 37 -3.51 1.53 7.91
CA ALA A 37 -3.51 0.21 7.29
C ALA A 37 -4.93 -0.40 7.22
N MET A 38 -5.74 -0.26 8.29
CA MET A 38 -7.13 -0.72 8.30
C MET A 38 -8.00 0.04 7.29
N VAL A 39 -7.83 1.36 7.20
CA VAL A 39 -8.51 2.20 6.20
C VAL A 39 -8.12 1.77 4.78
N TRP A 40 -6.82 1.52 4.55
CA TRP A 40 -6.31 1.08 3.25
C TRP A 40 -6.90 -0.25 2.79
N VAL A 41 -6.95 -1.25 3.68
CA VAL A 41 -7.55 -2.56 3.38
C VAL A 41 -9.04 -2.40 3.08
N SER A 42 -9.76 -1.61 3.89
CA SER A 42 -11.19 -1.34 3.69
C SER A 42 -11.44 -0.65 2.35
N TYR A 43 -10.61 0.33 2.00
CA TYR A 43 -10.64 1.01 0.71
C TYR A 43 -10.48 0.03 -0.46
N GLY A 44 -9.45 -0.82 -0.45
CA GLY A 44 -9.22 -1.78 -1.55
C GLY A 44 -10.38 -2.76 -1.74
N VAL A 45 -10.98 -3.24 -0.65
CA VAL A 45 -12.17 -4.11 -0.70
C VAL A 45 -13.38 -3.36 -1.24
N ALA A 46 -13.67 -2.17 -0.68
CA ALA A 46 -14.80 -1.35 -1.10
C ALA A 46 -14.69 -0.94 -2.57
N GLN A 47 -13.50 -0.55 -3.02
CA GLN A 47 -13.21 -0.20 -4.42
C GLN A 47 -13.51 -1.38 -5.35
N LYS A 48 -13.04 -2.60 -5.01
CA LYS A 48 -13.31 -3.79 -5.83
C LYS A 48 -14.80 -4.15 -5.88
N VAL A 49 -15.54 -3.94 -4.80
CA VAL A 49 -17.01 -4.15 -4.77
C VAL A 49 -17.73 -3.11 -5.63
N LEU A 50 -17.35 -1.85 -5.52
CA LEU A 50 -17.99 -0.73 -6.21
C LEU A 50 -17.73 -0.76 -7.73
N LEU A 51 -16.57 -1.29 -8.16
CA LEU A 51 -16.25 -1.56 -9.57
C LEU A 51 -17.21 -2.57 -10.24
N ARG A 52 -18.05 -3.29 -9.49
CA ARG A 52 -19.11 -4.14 -10.06
C ARG A 52 -20.33 -3.36 -10.53
N ARG A 53 -20.44 -2.07 -10.17
CA ARG A 53 -21.61 -1.22 -10.42
C ARG A 53 -21.25 0.08 -11.14
N LEU A 54 -20.05 0.61 -10.90
CA LEU A 54 -19.58 1.89 -11.44
C LEU A 54 -18.32 1.72 -12.26
N ALA A 55 -18.12 2.61 -13.24
CA ALA A 55 -16.87 2.66 -13.99
C ALA A 55 -15.73 3.18 -13.11
N SER A 56 -14.51 2.71 -13.38
CA SER A 56 -13.29 3.10 -12.65
C SER A 56 -13.11 4.63 -12.50
N PRO A 57 -13.26 5.45 -13.57
CA PRO A 57 -13.15 6.90 -13.45
C PRO A 57 -14.20 7.54 -12.54
N GLN A 58 -15.43 7.00 -12.51
CA GLN A 58 -16.52 7.57 -11.70
C GLN A 58 -16.24 7.41 -10.20
N ILE A 59 -15.72 6.24 -9.81
CA ILE A 59 -15.32 5.97 -8.42
C ILE A 59 -14.20 6.93 -8.00
N LEU A 60 -13.22 7.13 -8.88
CA LEU A 60 -12.08 8.01 -8.59
C LEU A 60 -12.50 9.46 -8.42
N VAL A 61 -13.36 9.99 -9.31
CA VAL A 61 -13.88 11.36 -9.19
C VAL A 61 -14.68 11.54 -7.90
N MET A 62 -15.54 10.58 -7.57
CA MET A 62 -16.32 10.62 -6.32
C MET A 62 -15.40 10.66 -5.09
N LEU A 63 -14.39 9.78 -5.06
CA LEU A 63 -13.42 9.70 -3.97
C LEU A 63 -12.63 11.00 -3.84
N TYR A 64 -12.06 11.51 -4.94
CA TYR A 64 -11.28 12.74 -4.90
C TYR A 64 -12.11 13.95 -4.52
N THR A 65 -13.37 14.02 -4.96
CA THR A 65 -14.27 15.10 -4.56
C THR A 65 -14.57 15.05 -3.07
N LEU A 66 -14.85 13.86 -2.53
CA LEU A 66 -15.11 13.69 -1.10
C LEU A 66 -13.87 14.04 -0.27
N CYS A 67 -12.69 13.55 -0.68
CA CYS A 67 -11.42 13.88 -0.02
C CYS A 67 -11.11 15.38 -0.10
N ALA A 68 -11.35 16.01 -1.26
CA ALA A 68 -11.16 17.45 -1.42
C ALA A 68 -12.06 18.23 -0.46
N ILE A 69 -13.36 17.91 -0.39
CA ILE A 69 -14.30 18.57 0.54
C ILE A 69 -13.88 18.35 2.01
N ALA A 70 -13.49 17.13 2.37
CA ALA A 70 -13.11 16.80 3.75
C ALA A 70 -11.80 17.48 4.18
N LEU A 71 -10.83 17.64 3.27
CA LEU A 71 -9.53 18.25 3.55
C LEU A 71 -9.50 19.76 3.29
N PHE A 72 -10.45 20.31 2.53
CA PHE A 72 -10.56 21.74 2.27
C PHE A 72 -10.53 22.62 3.53
N PRO A 73 -11.28 22.34 4.62
CA PRO A 73 -11.23 23.17 5.82
C PRO A 73 -9.88 23.12 6.56
N LEU A 74 -9.07 22.09 6.32
CA LEU A 74 -7.72 21.96 6.88
C LEU A 74 -6.64 22.54 5.95
N ALA A 75 -6.98 22.83 4.70
CA ALA A 75 -6.03 23.30 3.70
C ALA A 75 -5.66 24.78 3.94
N LYS A 76 -4.37 25.10 3.81
CA LYS A 76 -3.84 26.46 3.89
C LYS A 76 -3.42 26.93 2.50
N PRO A 77 -4.31 27.57 1.72
CA PRO A 77 -4.01 27.96 0.33
C PRO A 77 -2.91 29.01 0.23
N GLU A 78 -2.69 29.79 1.29
CA GLU A 78 -1.65 30.82 1.37
C GLU A 78 -0.24 30.28 1.16
N VAL A 79 0.00 29.01 1.52
CA VAL A 79 1.32 28.37 1.37
C VAL A 79 1.70 28.20 -0.10
N ILE A 80 0.73 28.10 -1.02
CA ILE A 80 0.99 27.92 -2.45
C ILE A 80 1.70 29.14 -3.04
N PHE A 81 1.37 30.35 -2.56
CA PHE A 81 1.98 31.59 -3.01
C PHE A 81 3.41 31.80 -2.49
N GLN A 82 3.83 31.01 -1.50
CA GLN A 82 5.17 31.05 -0.91
C GLN A 82 6.13 30.04 -1.56
N LEU A 83 5.62 29.15 -2.43
CA LEU A 83 6.43 28.12 -3.07
C LEU A 83 7.29 28.72 -4.19
N SER A 84 8.53 28.23 -4.29
CA SER A 84 9.36 28.51 -5.46
C SER A 84 8.81 27.82 -6.71
N GLY A 85 9.14 28.30 -7.90
CA GLY A 85 8.68 27.69 -9.16
C GLY A 85 9.02 26.20 -9.27
N TRP A 86 10.15 25.78 -8.71
CA TRP A 86 10.53 24.36 -8.64
C TRP A 86 9.65 23.55 -7.69
N GLN A 87 9.35 24.08 -6.50
CA GLN A 87 8.46 23.42 -5.54
C GLN A 87 7.04 23.30 -6.07
N LEU A 88 6.55 24.31 -6.78
CA LEU A 88 5.26 24.26 -7.45
C LEU A 88 5.22 23.17 -8.54
N ALA A 89 6.29 23.05 -9.34
CA ALA A 89 6.42 21.98 -10.32
C ALA A 89 6.42 20.59 -9.66
N CYS A 90 7.14 20.42 -8.55
CA CYS A 90 7.10 19.18 -7.76
C CYS A 90 5.71 18.87 -7.19
N LEU A 91 4.98 19.89 -6.71
CA LEU A 91 3.61 19.74 -6.21
C LEU A 91 2.66 19.27 -7.32
N LEU A 92 2.71 19.91 -8.49
CA LEU A 92 1.91 19.53 -9.66
C LEU A 92 2.25 18.11 -10.13
N PHE A 93 3.53 17.76 -10.17
CA PHE A 93 3.99 16.41 -10.50
C PHE A 93 3.47 15.37 -9.50
N CYS A 94 3.54 15.65 -8.20
CA CYS A 94 3.02 14.77 -7.16
C CYS A 94 1.50 14.56 -7.29
N GLY A 95 0.75 15.63 -7.57
CA GLY A 95 -0.69 15.56 -7.83
C GLY A 95 -1.02 14.73 -9.07
N ALA A 96 -0.31 14.94 -10.17
CA ALA A 96 -0.49 14.17 -11.39
C ALA A 96 -0.13 12.68 -11.19
N ASN A 97 0.99 12.38 -10.51
CA ASN A 97 1.41 11.03 -10.21
C ASN A 97 0.38 10.29 -9.33
N THR A 98 -0.22 11.00 -8.36
CA THR A 98 -1.32 10.47 -7.54
C THR A 98 -2.52 10.13 -8.42
N LEU A 99 -2.96 11.05 -9.29
CA LEU A 99 -4.10 10.85 -10.18
C LEU A 99 -3.90 9.63 -11.11
N ILE A 100 -2.74 9.58 -11.77
CA ILE A 100 -2.38 8.51 -12.71
C ILE A 100 -2.22 7.19 -11.97
N GLY A 101 -1.54 7.17 -10.82
CA GLY A 101 -1.28 5.98 -10.03
C GLY A 101 -2.57 5.32 -9.52
N TYR A 102 -3.46 6.09 -8.90
CA TYR A 102 -4.76 5.57 -8.45
C TYR A 102 -5.69 5.22 -9.63
N GLY A 103 -5.61 5.92 -10.76
CA GLY A 103 -6.34 5.57 -11.97
C GLY A 103 -5.91 4.22 -12.53
N ALA A 104 -4.60 4.00 -12.65
CA ALA A 104 -4.03 2.72 -13.05
C ALA A 104 -4.38 1.61 -12.04
N LEU A 105 -4.34 1.90 -10.74
CA LEU A 105 -4.74 0.95 -9.69
C LEU A 105 -6.21 0.54 -9.83
N ALA A 106 -7.11 1.51 -10.04
CA ALA A 106 -8.53 1.25 -10.21
C ALA A 106 -8.83 0.41 -11.46
N GLU A 107 -8.17 0.71 -12.59
CA GLU A 107 -8.25 -0.09 -13.82
C GLU A 107 -7.67 -1.50 -13.64
N ALA A 108 -6.54 -1.63 -12.94
CA ALA A 108 -5.95 -2.93 -12.61
C ALA A 108 -6.89 -3.74 -11.72
N MET A 109 -7.53 -3.12 -10.73
CA MET A 109 -8.55 -3.75 -9.90
C MET A 109 -9.82 -4.10 -10.70
N ALA A 110 -10.15 -3.41 -11.78
CA ALA A 110 -11.26 -3.81 -12.64
C ALA A 110 -10.94 -5.08 -13.43
N ARG A 111 -9.69 -5.22 -13.89
CA ARG A 111 -9.26 -6.30 -14.81
C ARG A 111 -8.72 -7.54 -14.10
N TRP A 112 -8.05 -7.39 -12.96
CA TRP A 112 -7.36 -8.48 -12.25
C TRP A 112 -7.99 -8.79 -10.90
N GLN A 113 -7.63 -9.95 -10.32
CA GLN A 113 -8.04 -10.30 -8.96
C GLN A 113 -7.34 -9.38 -7.95
N ALA A 114 -8.03 -9.00 -6.86
CA ALA A 114 -7.48 -8.11 -5.84
C ALA A 114 -6.15 -8.62 -5.26
N ALA A 115 -6.00 -9.95 -5.14
CA ALA A 115 -4.76 -10.57 -4.70
C ALA A 115 -3.56 -10.30 -5.64
N GLN A 116 -3.76 -10.35 -6.95
CA GLN A 116 -2.70 -10.08 -7.94
C GLN A 116 -2.29 -8.62 -7.94
N VAL A 117 -3.27 -7.71 -7.88
CA VAL A 117 -3.02 -6.26 -7.76
C VAL A 117 -2.28 -5.96 -6.46
N SER A 118 -2.70 -6.56 -5.34
CA SER A 118 -2.03 -6.40 -4.05
C SER A 118 -0.59 -6.90 -4.07
N ALA A 119 -0.30 -8.01 -4.76
CA ALA A 119 1.07 -8.51 -4.91
C ALA A 119 1.95 -7.49 -5.66
N LEU A 120 1.41 -6.84 -6.70
CA LEU A 120 2.15 -5.83 -7.45
C LEU A 120 2.39 -4.56 -6.62
N VAL A 121 1.39 -4.12 -5.86
CA VAL A 121 1.50 -2.95 -4.97
C VAL A 121 2.59 -3.15 -3.91
N THR A 122 2.85 -4.39 -3.48
CA THR A 122 3.94 -4.66 -2.52
C THR A 122 5.34 -4.42 -3.07
N LEU A 123 5.52 -4.30 -4.40
CA LEU A 123 6.80 -3.92 -5.02
C LEU A 123 7.08 -2.42 -4.92
N THR A 124 6.05 -1.60 -4.71
CA THR A 124 6.17 -0.13 -4.61
C THR A 124 7.31 0.32 -3.68
N PRO A 125 7.40 -0.14 -2.42
CA PRO A 125 8.49 0.28 -1.52
C PRO A 125 9.89 -0.07 -2.06
N LEU A 126 10.06 -1.18 -2.78
CA LEU A 126 11.36 -1.51 -3.39
C LEU A 126 11.72 -0.55 -4.52
N PHE A 127 10.75 -0.22 -5.39
CA PHE A 127 10.96 0.79 -6.41
C PHE A 127 11.24 2.16 -5.80
N THR A 128 10.52 2.54 -4.74
CA THR A 128 10.78 3.79 -4.01
C THR A 128 12.21 3.85 -3.50
N LEU A 129 12.69 2.80 -2.81
CA LEU A 129 14.06 2.74 -2.33
C LEU A 129 15.08 2.82 -3.46
N LEU A 130 14.88 2.04 -4.53
CA LEU A 130 15.75 2.04 -5.71
C LEU A 130 15.85 3.43 -6.34
N PHE A 131 14.71 4.10 -6.55
CA PHE A 131 14.70 5.45 -7.12
C PHE A 131 15.32 6.48 -6.18
N SER A 132 15.08 6.36 -4.86
CA SER A 132 15.74 7.21 -3.87
C SER A 132 17.26 7.07 -3.90
N ASP A 133 17.80 5.86 -4.04
CA ASP A 133 19.24 5.63 -4.15
C ASP A 133 19.81 6.20 -5.45
N LEU A 134 19.15 5.95 -6.58
CA LEU A 134 19.56 6.48 -7.87
C LEU A 134 19.55 8.02 -7.90
N LEU A 135 18.53 8.64 -7.30
CA LEU A 135 18.43 10.10 -7.20
C LEU A 135 19.45 10.68 -6.23
N ALA A 136 19.75 10.02 -5.11
CA ALA A 136 20.80 10.43 -4.19
C ALA A 136 22.18 10.39 -4.85
N LEU A 137 22.45 9.40 -5.71
CA LEU A 137 23.68 9.31 -6.50
C LEU A 137 23.75 10.36 -7.62
N ALA A 138 22.63 10.60 -8.32
CA ALA A 138 22.58 11.54 -9.43
C ALA A 138 22.57 13.01 -8.99
N TRP A 139 21.96 13.31 -7.84
CA TRP A 139 21.79 14.68 -7.34
C TRP A 139 21.97 14.80 -5.81
N PRO A 140 23.19 14.57 -5.29
CA PRO A 140 23.47 14.47 -3.85
C PRO A 140 23.24 15.77 -3.07
N GLN A 141 23.17 16.92 -3.75
CA GLN A 141 22.88 18.21 -3.12
C GLN A 141 21.39 18.44 -2.84
N ALA A 142 20.49 17.70 -3.50
CA ALA A 142 19.04 17.86 -3.39
C ALA A 142 18.36 16.70 -2.64
N PHE A 143 18.97 15.51 -2.61
CA PHE A 143 18.39 14.31 -2.00
C PHE A 143 19.32 13.73 -0.93
N ALA A 144 18.82 13.60 0.29
CA ALA A 144 19.49 12.88 1.36
C ALA A 144 19.48 11.38 1.06
N MET A 145 20.62 10.71 1.26
CA MET A 145 20.71 9.27 1.10
C MET A 145 19.83 8.58 2.16
N PRO A 146 19.02 7.57 1.80
CA PRO A 146 18.22 6.83 2.77
C PRO A 146 19.12 6.26 3.88
N THR A 147 18.74 6.44 5.15
CA THR A 147 19.46 5.90 6.31
C THR A 147 19.15 4.41 6.51
N LEU A 148 19.22 3.62 5.42
CA LEU A 148 18.89 2.20 5.44
C LEU A 148 20.17 1.37 5.39
N ASN A 149 20.40 0.57 6.43
CA ASN A 149 21.52 -0.38 6.46
C ASN A 149 21.26 -1.58 5.53
N ILE A 150 22.32 -2.33 5.20
CA ILE A 150 22.24 -3.55 4.35
C ILE A 150 21.17 -4.53 4.86
N VAL A 151 21.03 -4.66 6.19
CA VAL A 151 20.00 -5.49 6.84
C VAL A 151 18.58 -5.00 6.51
N GLY A 152 18.38 -3.69 6.41
CA GLY A 152 17.11 -3.09 6.03
C GLY A 152 16.74 -3.39 4.57
N TYR A 153 17.70 -3.34 3.64
CA TYR A 153 17.48 -3.73 2.25
C TYR A 153 17.12 -5.22 2.11
N VAL A 154 17.81 -6.10 2.84
CA VAL A 154 17.47 -7.53 2.89
C VAL A 154 16.07 -7.72 3.48
N GLY A 155 15.75 -7.00 4.56
CA GLY A 155 14.42 -6.98 5.15
C GLY A 155 13.33 -6.58 4.15
N ALA A 156 13.54 -5.50 3.38
CA ALA A 156 12.60 -5.04 2.36
C ALA A 156 12.33 -6.14 1.31
N PHE A 157 13.37 -6.81 0.81
CA PHE A 157 13.20 -7.90 -0.15
C PHE A 157 12.42 -9.08 0.44
N VAL A 158 12.72 -9.46 1.68
CA VAL A 158 12.01 -10.54 2.40
C VAL A 158 10.54 -10.19 2.66
N VAL A 159 10.22 -8.94 3.01
CA VAL A 159 8.83 -8.47 3.17
C VAL A 159 8.06 -8.63 1.87
N VAL A 160 8.61 -8.15 0.76
CA VAL A 160 7.95 -8.20 -0.54
C VAL A 160 7.76 -9.64 -1.00
N ALA A 161 8.80 -10.48 -0.89
CA ALA A 161 8.68 -11.90 -1.18
C ALA A 161 7.58 -12.55 -0.34
N GLY A 162 7.57 -12.32 0.98
CA GLY A 162 6.55 -12.84 1.89
C GLY A 162 5.13 -12.38 1.55
N ALA A 163 4.96 -11.12 1.15
CA ALA A 163 3.68 -10.55 0.74
C ALA A 163 3.18 -11.15 -0.58
N MET A 164 4.06 -11.28 -1.57
CA MET A 164 3.75 -11.92 -2.86
C MET A 164 3.36 -13.40 -2.66
N PHE A 165 4.12 -14.14 -1.85
CA PHE A 165 3.79 -15.53 -1.52
C PHE A 165 2.43 -15.64 -0.81
N SER A 166 2.09 -14.70 0.07
CA SER A 166 0.79 -14.70 0.74
C SER A 166 -0.37 -14.38 -0.22
N ALA A 167 -0.15 -13.49 -1.19
CA ALA A 167 -1.16 -13.12 -2.17
C ALA A 167 -1.40 -14.23 -3.21
N ILE A 168 -0.35 -14.92 -3.64
CA ILE A 168 -0.39 -15.90 -4.74
C ILE A 168 -0.49 -17.36 -4.22
N GLY A 169 -0.09 -17.63 -2.98
CA GLY A 169 0.06 -18.98 -2.43
C GLY A 169 -1.21 -19.82 -2.42
N HIS A 170 -2.40 -19.20 -2.40
CA HIS A 170 -3.67 -19.91 -2.50
C HIS A 170 -3.87 -20.66 -3.84
N ARG A 171 -3.13 -20.26 -4.90
CA ARG A 171 -3.17 -20.91 -6.21
C ARG A 171 -2.25 -22.14 -6.29
N TRP A 172 -1.23 -22.18 -5.44
CA TRP A 172 -0.22 -23.26 -5.39
C TRP A 172 -0.66 -24.39 -4.46
N TRP A 173 -1.46 -24.08 -3.46
CA TRP A 173 -2.12 -25.07 -2.61
C TRP A 173 -3.63 -24.96 -2.83
N PRO A 174 -4.21 -25.68 -3.80
CA PRO A 174 -5.65 -25.78 -3.90
C PRO A 174 -6.11 -26.27 -2.53
N ARG A 175 -6.97 -25.49 -1.85
CA ARG A 175 -7.69 -25.98 -0.68
C ARG A 175 -8.20 -27.37 -1.05
N ARG A 176 -7.76 -28.40 -0.33
CA ARG A 176 -8.50 -29.66 -0.28
C ARG A 176 -9.94 -29.24 -0.07
N ALA A 177 -10.80 -29.51 -1.05
CA ALA A 177 -12.23 -29.34 -0.85
C ALA A 177 -12.57 -30.09 0.43
N ASP A 178 -13.08 -29.39 1.44
CA ASP A 178 -13.65 -30.07 2.59
C ASP A 178 -14.68 -31.05 2.04
N PRO A 179 -14.62 -32.35 2.38
CA PRO A 179 -15.62 -33.30 1.93
C PRO A 179 -17.00 -32.77 2.34
N PRO A 180 -18.02 -32.88 1.48
CA PRO A 180 -19.35 -32.37 1.80
C PRO A 180 -19.80 -32.97 3.13
N LEU A 181 -20.05 -32.11 4.12
CA LEU A 181 -20.51 -32.45 5.48
C LEU A 181 -21.97 -32.95 5.50
N VAL A 182 -22.53 -33.27 4.33
CA VAL A 182 -23.90 -33.75 4.17
C VAL A 182 -23.82 -35.15 3.57
N ALA A 183 -24.05 -36.15 4.40
CA ALA A 183 -24.29 -37.51 3.95
C ALA A 183 -25.44 -37.51 2.93
N PRO A 184 -25.35 -38.26 1.82
CA PRO A 184 -26.49 -38.43 0.93
C PRO A 184 -27.63 -39.06 1.72
N LEU A 185 -28.74 -38.34 1.86
CA LEU A 185 -29.99 -38.87 2.40
C LEU A 185 -30.40 -40.05 1.51
N LYS A 186 -30.27 -41.26 2.04
CA LYS A 186 -30.81 -42.48 1.44
C LYS A 186 -32.32 -42.26 1.29
N GLN A 187 -32.79 -42.14 0.05
CA GLN A 187 -34.23 -42.18 -0.22
C GLN A 187 -34.72 -43.60 0.17
N PRO A 188 -35.72 -43.74 1.05
CA PRO A 188 -36.31 -45.04 1.33
C PRO A 188 -37.23 -45.41 0.16
N GLY A 189 -36.78 -46.28 -0.74
CA GLY A 189 -37.62 -46.71 -1.86
C GLY A 189 -36.99 -47.55 -2.99
N GLU A 190 -35.77 -48.06 -2.85
CA GLU A 190 -35.19 -49.09 -3.75
C GLU A 190 -34.67 -50.29 -2.96
#